data_AF-A0AAU5DJS0-F1
#
_entry.id   AF-A0AAU5DJS0-F1
#
_cell.length_a   1.000
_cell.length_b   1.000
_cell.length_c   1.000
_cell.angle_alpha   90.00
_cell.angle_beta   90.00
_cell.angle_gamma   90.00
#
_symmetry.space_group_name_H-M   'P 1'
#
loop_
_entity.id
_entity.type
_entity.pdbx_description
1 polymer ?
#
loop_
_entity_poly.entity_id
_entity_poly.type
_entity_poly.pdbx_seq_one_letter_code
_entity_poly.pdbx_strand_id
1 'polypeptide(L)'
;MIRMFRVLLDAWKADRLARARSKSRKPAAPQKYTVVLVWGKKYAEYNNGTPEVHTVCADTPWAAIMRAQLKAAKENQERVPEFVAVDGPPLLAAAQQLLTHLVVFEGQCTRREPGNRF
;
A
#
# COMPACT_ATOMS: atom_id res chain seq x y z
N MET A 1 -22.48 3.73 -19.61
CA MET A 1 -21.15 3.55 -18.98
C MET A 1 -20.62 4.80 -18.24
N ILE A 2 -21.44 5.82 -17.93
CA ILE A 2 -20.98 7.13 -17.41
C ILE A 2 -21.20 7.30 -15.88
N ARG A 3 -22.00 6.42 -15.25
CA ARG A 3 -22.35 6.54 -13.82
C ARG A 3 -21.19 6.17 -12.86
N MET A 4 -20.33 5.23 -13.23
CA MET A 4 -19.26 4.74 -12.35
C MET A 4 -18.13 5.76 -12.14
N PHE A 5 -17.79 6.52 -13.18
CA PHE A 5 -16.78 7.59 -13.12
C PHE A 5 -17.21 8.74 -12.19
N ARG A 6 -18.52 9.01 -12.14
CA ARG A 6 -19.09 10.07 -11.31
C ARG A 6 -19.04 9.71 -9.82
N VAL A 7 -19.33 8.46 -9.48
CA VAL A 7 -19.20 7.94 -8.11
C VAL A 7 -17.75 7.99 -7.62
N LEU A 8 -16.78 7.66 -8.48
CA LEU A 8 -15.35 7.74 -8.13
C LEU A 8 -14.87 9.18 -7.93
N LEU A 9 -15.33 10.11 -8.78
CA LEU A 9 -15.05 11.54 -8.64
C LEU A 9 -15.66 12.14 -7.38
N ASP A 10 -16.89 11.73 -7.04
CA ASP A 10 -17.57 12.18 -5.83
C ASP A 10 -16.92 11.61 -4.57
N ALA A 11 -16.47 10.36 -4.59
CA ALA A 11 -15.69 9.76 -3.49
C ALA A 11 -14.33 10.47 -3.30
N TRP A 12 -13.64 10.79 -4.40
CA TRP A 12 -12.37 11.53 -4.33
C TRP A 12 -12.55 12.95 -3.80
N LYS A 13 -13.61 13.65 -4.20
CA LYS A 13 -13.95 14.98 -3.67
C LYS A 13 -14.34 14.92 -2.20
N ALA A 14 -15.12 13.92 -1.80
CA ALA A 14 -15.52 13.72 -0.40
C ALA A 14 -14.31 13.45 0.49
N ASP A 15 -13.37 12.61 0.05
CA ASP A 15 -12.11 12.35 0.77
C ASP A 15 -11.25 13.62 0.87
N ARG A 16 -11.12 14.37 -0.23
CA ARG A 16 -10.38 15.64 -0.24
C ARG A 16 -11.00 16.71 0.67
N LEU A 17 -12.34 16.78 0.71
CA LEU A 17 -13.08 17.69 1.57
C LEU A 17 -12.97 17.31 3.05
N ALA A 18 -13.00 16.00 3.36
CA ALA A 18 -12.76 15.48 4.70
C ALA A 18 -11.36 15.83 5.21
N ARG A 19 -10.33 15.68 4.36
CA ARG A 19 -8.94 16.09 4.66
C ARG A 19 -8.78 17.61 4.82
N ALA A 20 -9.53 18.41 4.05
CA ALA A 20 -9.51 19.87 4.18
C ALA A 20 -10.12 20.35 5.51
N ARG A 21 -11.20 19.70 5.97
CA ARG A 21 -11.81 19.95 7.29
C ARG A 21 -10.96 19.43 8.46
N SER A 22 -10.07 18.46 8.23
CA SER A 22 -9.17 17.95 9.28
C SER A 22 -7.93 18.80 9.53
N LYS A 23 -7.73 19.93 8.83
CA LYS A 23 -6.56 20.81 9.02
C LYS A 23 -6.44 21.44 10.43
N SER A 24 -7.49 21.39 11.25
CA SER A 24 -7.46 21.80 12.66
C SER A 24 -7.17 20.66 13.64
N ARG A 25 -7.16 19.41 13.17
CA ARG A 25 -6.81 18.24 13.97
C ARG A 25 -5.34 17.97 13.70
N LYS A 26 -4.50 18.00 14.74
CA LYS A 26 -3.08 17.60 14.66
C LYS A 26 -2.97 16.36 13.75
N PRO A 27 -2.05 16.31 12.78
CA PRO A 27 -1.90 15.13 11.92
C PRO A 27 -1.84 13.91 12.84
N ALA A 28 -2.73 12.95 12.62
CA ALA A 28 -2.72 11.71 13.38
C ALA A 28 -1.29 11.17 13.26
N ALA A 29 -0.63 10.91 14.39
CA ALA A 29 0.72 10.39 14.36
C ALA A 29 0.75 9.13 13.49
N PRO A 30 1.76 8.94 12.63
CA PRO A 30 1.80 7.80 11.72
C PRO A 30 1.61 6.49 12.50
N GLN A 31 0.62 5.71 12.08
CA GLN A 31 0.22 4.46 12.70
C GLN A 31 0.88 3.29 11.98
N LYS A 32 1.05 2.17 12.68
CA LYS A 32 1.68 0.97 12.11
C LYS A 32 0.57 0.19 11.43
N TYR A 33 0.77 -0.17 10.19
CA TYR A 33 -0.17 -1.00 9.46
C TYR A 33 0.53 -2.26 9.01
N THR A 34 -0.14 -3.39 9.19
CA THR A 34 0.24 -4.65 8.57
C THR A 34 -0.66 -4.86 7.38
N VAL A 35 -0.09 -4.87 6.19
CA VAL A 35 -0.78 -5.04 4.92
C VAL A 35 -0.47 -6.43 4.39
N VAL A 36 -1.52 -7.19 4.10
CA VAL A 36 -1.41 -8.50 3.45
C VAL A 36 -1.70 -8.30 1.96
N LEU A 37 -0.70 -8.58 1.12
CA LEU A 37 -0.76 -8.49 -0.33
C LEU A 37 -0.77 -9.90 -0.93
N VAL A 38 -1.50 -10.06 -2.03
CA VAL A 38 -1.53 -11.29 -2.81
C VAL A 38 -1.21 -10.98 -4.25
N TRP A 39 -0.36 -11.82 -4.83
CA TRP A 39 -0.01 -11.76 -6.23
C TRP A 39 -1.20 -12.11 -7.12
N GLY A 40 -1.34 -11.36 -8.22
CA GLY A 40 -2.28 -11.70 -9.29
C GLY A 40 -1.97 -13.07 -9.89
N LYS A 41 -2.93 -13.65 -10.60
CA LYS A 41 -2.86 -15.04 -11.10
C LYS A 41 -1.55 -15.40 -11.81
N LYS A 42 -0.98 -14.48 -12.60
CA LYS A 42 0.29 -14.67 -13.31
C LYS A 42 1.47 -14.96 -12.37
N TYR A 43 1.43 -14.44 -11.15
CA TYR A 43 2.49 -14.51 -10.14
C TYR A 43 2.05 -15.26 -8.87
N ALA A 44 0.88 -15.89 -8.87
CA ALA A 44 0.40 -16.66 -7.72
C ALA A 44 1.36 -17.79 -7.35
N GLU A 45 2.00 -18.40 -8.34
CA GLU A 45 2.98 -19.48 -8.16
C GLU A 45 4.35 -18.99 -7.69
N TYR A 46 4.67 -17.70 -7.84
CA TYR A 46 6.00 -17.15 -7.48
C TYR A 46 6.32 -17.25 -5.99
N ASN A 47 5.28 -17.33 -5.14
CA ASN A 47 5.42 -17.49 -3.70
C ASN A 47 4.68 -18.72 -3.17
N ASN A 48 4.46 -19.73 -4.02
CA ASN A 48 3.65 -20.92 -3.68
C ASN A 48 2.24 -20.57 -3.15
N GLY A 49 1.63 -19.51 -3.66
CA GLY A 49 0.35 -19.00 -3.16
C GLY A 49 0.41 -18.32 -1.78
N THR A 50 1.60 -18.12 -1.22
CA THR A 50 1.77 -17.47 0.08
C THR A 50 1.60 -15.96 -0.07
N PRO A 51 0.71 -15.32 0.72
CA PRO A 51 0.56 -13.87 0.71
C PRO A 51 1.82 -13.18 1.23
N GLU A 52 2.11 -12.00 0.72
CA GLU A 52 3.16 -11.13 1.26
C GLU A 52 2.62 -10.28 2.39
N VAL A 53 3.33 -10.28 3.53
CA VAL A 53 2.93 -9.52 4.71
C VAL A 53 3.93 -8.40 4.95
N HIS A 54 3.45 -7.16 4.82
CA HIS A 54 4.27 -5.97 4.92
C HIS A 54 3.82 -5.08 6.05
N THR A 55 4.75 -4.76 6.95
CA THR A 55 4.50 -3.82 8.02
C THR A 55 5.10 -2.45 7.68
N VAL A 56 4.26 -1.41 7.70
CA VAL A 56 4.63 -0.04 7.30
C VAL A 56 4.02 0.99 8.26
N CYS A 57 4.73 2.08 8.56
CA CYS A 57 4.10 3.23 9.23
C CYS A 57 3.49 4.15 8.16
N ALA A 58 2.25 4.62 8.36
CA ALA A 58 1.57 5.56 7.46
C ALA A 58 0.53 6.41 8.20
N ASP A 59 0.08 7.50 7.59
CA ASP A 59 -0.94 8.38 8.18
C ASP A 59 -2.36 7.88 7.93
N THR A 60 -2.53 7.00 6.93
CA THR A 60 -3.82 6.39 6.58
C THR A 60 -3.64 4.95 6.12
N PRO A 61 -4.68 4.10 6.21
CA PRO A 61 -4.65 2.73 5.71
C PRO A 61 -4.35 2.65 4.20
N TRP A 62 -4.89 3.59 3.41
CA TRP A 62 -4.62 3.65 1.98
C TRP A 62 -3.16 3.98 1.66
N ALA A 63 -2.57 4.92 2.40
CA ALA A 63 -1.15 5.22 2.28
C ALA A 63 -0.28 4.03 2.70
N ALA A 64 -0.72 3.24 3.68
CA ALA A 64 -0.06 1.98 4.03
C ALA A 64 -0.11 0.95 2.91
N ILE A 65 -1.26 0.75 2.27
CA ILE A 65 -1.38 -0.16 1.11
C ILE A 65 -0.40 0.23 0.01
N MET A 66 -0.38 1.50 -0.38
CA MET A 66 0.52 2.00 -1.42
C MET A 66 2.00 1.80 -1.05
N ARG A 67 2.37 2.07 0.21
CA ARG A 67 3.73 1.86 0.71
C ARG A 67 4.11 0.39 0.72
N ALA A 68 3.20 -0.49 1.13
CA ALA A 68 3.39 -1.94 1.12
C ALA A 68 3.55 -2.48 -0.31
N GLN A 69 2.72 -2.02 -1.26
CA GLN A 69 2.83 -2.41 -2.67
C GLN A 69 4.17 -1.97 -3.29
N LEU A 70 4.61 -0.74 -3.00
CA LEU A 70 5.92 -0.27 -3.43
C LEU A 70 7.07 -1.05 -2.79
N LYS A 71 6.95 -1.38 -1.51
CA LYS A 71 7.94 -2.18 -0.80
C LYS A 71 8.07 -3.57 -1.43
N ALA A 72 6.94 -4.27 -1.61
CA ALA A 72 6.86 -5.56 -2.30
C ALA A 72 7.45 -5.50 -3.71
N ALA A 73 7.14 -4.45 -4.48
CA ALA A 73 7.65 -4.30 -5.84
C ALA A 73 9.18 -4.09 -5.89
N LYS A 74 9.73 -3.34 -4.93
CA LYS A 74 11.18 -3.15 -4.81
C LYS A 74 11.89 -4.43 -4.39
N GLU A 75 11.34 -5.17 -3.43
CA GLU A 75 11.92 -6.45 -2.98
C GLU A 75 11.91 -7.53 -4.08
N ASN A 76 11.00 -7.41 -5.04
CA ASN A 76 10.87 -8.33 -6.16
C ASN A 76 11.35 -7.73 -7.49
N GLN A 77 12.07 -6.61 -7.47
CA GLN A 77 12.40 -5.82 -8.67
C GLN A 77 13.26 -6.59 -9.68
N GLU A 78 14.11 -7.50 -9.20
CA GLU A 78 14.96 -8.35 -10.05
C GLU A 78 14.25 -9.62 -10.53
N ARG A 79 13.16 -10.02 -9.86
CA ARG A 79 12.46 -11.29 -10.10
C ARG A 79 11.23 -11.13 -10.97
N VAL A 80 10.62 -9.95 -10.97
CA VAL A 80 9.38 -9.66 -11.70
C VAL A 80 9.71 -8.74 -12.88
N PRO A 81 9.57 -9.21 -14.14
CA PRO A 81 9.94 -8.45 -15.32
C PRO A 81 9.28 -7.07 -15.42
N GLU A 82 8.04 -6.93 -14.94
CA GLU A 82 7.27 -5.67 -14.95
C GLU A 82 7.80 -4.63 -13.96
N PHE A 83 8.68 -5.01 -13.04
CA PHE A 83 9.32 -4.10 -12.08
C PHE A 83 10.75 -3.73 -12.49
N VAL A 84 11.37 -4.49 -13.39
CA VAL A 84 12.75 -4.28 -13.83
C VAL A 84 12.89 -2.90 -14.50
N ALA A 85 13.84 -2.09 -14.02
CA ALA A 85 14.11 -0.74 -14.50
C ALA A 85 12.91 0.23 -14.43
N VAL A 86 11.88 -0.11 -13.64
CA VAL A 86 10.73 0.76 -13.37
C VAL A 86 10.89 1.34 -11.97
N ASP A 87 10.67 2.65 -11.82
CA ASP A 87 10.80 3.33 -10.53
C ASP A 87 9.71 4.37 -10.31
N GLY A 88 9.53 4.82 -9.07
CA GLY A 88 8.59 5.90 -8.72
C GLY A 88 7.11 5.60 -9.06
N PRO A 89 6.36 6.55 -9.66
CA PRO A 89 4.94 6.36 -9.96
C PRO A 89 4.63 5.19 -10.92
N PRO A 90 5.42 4.95 -12.00
CA PRO A 90 5.29 3.75 -12.81
C PRO A 90 5.41 2.44 -12.04
N LEU A 91 6.34 2.37 -11.06
CA LEU A 91 6.53 1.17 -10.25
C LEU A 91 5.32 0.92 -9.36
N LEU A 92 4.75 1.98 -8.77
CA LEU A 92 3.50 1.88 -8.01
C LEU A 92 2.34 1.39 -8.88
N ALA A 93 2.21 1.88 -10.11
CA ALA A 93 1.15 1.46 -11.01
C ALA A 93 1.27 -0.03 -11.39
N ALA A 94 2.50 -0.50 -11.70
CA ALA A 94 2.76 -1.91 -11.94
C ALA A 94 2.45 -2.75 -10.69
N ALA A 95 2.89 -2.30 -9.51
CA ALA A 95 2.61 -2.96 -8.24
C ALA A 95 1.10 -3.08 -7.98
N GLN A 96 0.31 -2.03 -8.25
CA GLN A 96 -1.15 -2.06 -8.08
C GLN A 96 -1.86 -3.03 -9.03
N GLN A 97 -1.29 -3.28 -10.21
CA GLN A 97 -1.83 -4.26 -11.16
C GLN A 97 -1.52 -5.69 -10.75
N LEU A 98 -0.33 -5.92 -10.18
CA LEU A 98 0.17 -7.26 -9.87
C LEU A 98 -0.06 -7.70 -8.42
N LEU A 99 -0.27 -6.77 -7.49
CA LEU A 99 -0.46 -7.03 -6.07
C LEU A 99 -1.82 -6.49 -5.60
N THR A 100 -2.71 -7.40 -5.24
CA THR A 100 -4.00 -7.07 -4.62
C THR A 100 -3.85 -7.07 -3.10
N HIS A 101 -4.31 -6.02 -2.42
CA HIS A 101 -4.40 -6.07 -0.96
C HIS A 101 -5.60 -6.91 -0.54
N LEU A 102 -5.40 -7.82 0.41
CA LEU A 102 -6.47 -8.61 1.01
C LEU A 102 -6.99 -7.95 2.29
N VAL A 103 -6.07 -7.60 3.19
CA VAL A 103 -6.41 -7.07 4.53
C VAL A 103 -5.37 -6.05 4.96
N VAL A 104 -5.82 -5.04 5.69
CA VAL A 104 -4.98 -4.05 6.38
C VAL A 104 -5.35 -4.05 7.85
N PHE A 105 -4.38 -4.35 8.71
CA PHE A 105 -4.53 -4.30 10.15
C PHE A 105 -3.89 -3.02 10.68
N GLU A 106 -4.65 -2.24 11.44
CA GLU A 106 -4.11 -1.11 12.18
C GLU A 106 -3.47 -1.59 13.49
N GLY A 107 -2.29 -1.08 13.78
CA GLY A 107 -1.57 -1.27 15.03
C GLY A 107 -0.89 0.04 15.45
N GLN A 108 -0.30 0.04 16.65
CA GLN A 108 0.45 1.20 17.12
C GLN A 108 1.90 1.14 16.60
N CYS A 109 2.43 2.21 16.02
CA CYS A 109 3.89 2.33 15.79
C CYS A 109 4.53 2.51 17.17
N THR A 110 4.86 1.40 17.83
CA THR A 110 5.73 1.45 19.00
C THR A 110 7.10 1.91 18.51
N ARG A 111 7.46 3.14 18.88
CA ARG A 111 8.81 3.67 18.66
C ARG A 111 9.75 2.96 19.62
N ARG A 112 10.15 1.73 19.28
CA ARG A 112 11.23 0.91 19.85
C ARG A 112 11.16 -0.48 19.20
N GLU A 113 12.02 -0.73 18.22
CA GLU A 113 12.63 -2.06 18.11
C GLU A 113 13.90 -2.00 18.96
N PRO A 114 13.95 -2.62 20.15
CA PRO A 114 15.20 -2.89 20.80
C PRO A 114 15.83 -4.10 20.09
N GLY A 115 16.92 -3.87 19.37
CA GLY A 115 17.83 -4.96 18.95
C GLY A 115 17.74 -5.33 17.48
N ASN A 116 18.45 -4.57 16.64
CA ASN A 116 19.09 -5.15 15.47
C ASN A 116 20.61 -5.03 15.66
N ARG A 117 21.18 -6.03 16.34
CA ARG A 117 22.59 -6.40 16.31
C ARG A 117 22.62 -7.88 15.97
N PHE A 118 22.59 -8.20 14.69
CA PHE A 118 23.24 -9.38 14.10
C PHE A 118 23.59 -9.01 12.66
#